data_AF-A0A0G1M700-F1
#
_entry.id   AF-A0A0G1M700-F1
#
_cell.length_a   1.000
_cell.length_b   1.000
_cell.length_c   1.000
_cell.angle_alpha   90.00
_cell.angle_beta   90.00
_cell.angle_gamma   90.00
#
_symmetry.space_group_name_H-M   'P 1'
#
loop_
_entity.id
_entity.type
_entity.pdbx_description
1 polymer ?
#
loop_
_entity_poly.entity_id
_entity_poly.type
_entity_poly.pdbx_seq_one_letter_code
_entity_poly.pdbx_strand_id
1 'polypeptide(L)'
;MKQNKIIVILILFSFIFSAKSTLAGTATLSWNANTEPDLASYKIYYGTTPRTGSDPKVCSLCGYSSSINVGNVTSYVFSSLTNGLTYYFSISAIDTTGNESSFSAEVSKNITVPDTTAPVVSGVTASSITQNSAVIVWTTNELSDTQIDYGLTVSYGSQTSLSATMVTTHSQTLTNLSSGTTYHYRVKSRDAAGNQAISADYIFSTIANTNPTAPILSSGSPTGVLVAGTSQTAISIATNKNATCRWSTSAGQSYSLMANTFGTTGSLNHSTNITGLSNGSSYTYYVRCNDTTNNANANDYIISFSIASPSPSPSPSPSPSPSPSPSPSPSPSPSPSPSPSPSPSPSPSPTPTNGTLVRIVGDQKVYEIINNQKIWIPTIEVFNARGFSWNTIQSITSTQLNQYSRIKLMRATNDPKVYYVTESGMKRHIPNIEVFNSYGNKWEDVIVLPLTNVSSYPDNILIKLESDPKVYKLENGQKRWIQTAEAFNRLKFNWSKIAPVNSVELNFYPTGSIIN
;
A
#
# COMPACT_ATOMS: atom_id res chain seq x y z
N MET A 1 28.17 -67.82 42.80
CA MET A 1 27.07 -67.16 42.07
C MET A 1 27.34 -65.65 42.14
N LYS A 2 27.61 -64.97 41.02
CA LYS A 2 26.72 -63.93 40.44
C LYS A 2 25.98 -63.14 41.54
N GLN A 3 26.11 -61.82 41.73
CA GLN A 3 26.11 -60.74 40.74
C GLN A 3 26.42 -59.39 41.42
N ASN A 4 27.02 -58.50 40.62
CA ASN A 4 26.82 -57.04 40.51
C ASN A 4 27.03 -56.08 41.71
N LYS A 5 28.03 -55.22 41.49
CA LYS A 5 28.23 -53.88 42.05
C LYS A 5 26.95 -53.03 42.02
N ILE A 6 26.66 -52.31 43.10
CA ILE A 6 26.10 -50.95 43.04
C ILE A 6 26.90 -50.09 44.02
N ILE A 7 27.76 -49.25 43.45
CA ILE A 7 28.34 -48.09 44.12
C ILE A 7 27.28 -46.99 44.00
N VAL A 8 26.70 -46.54 45.11
CA VAL A 8 25.89 -45.32 45.13
C VAL A 8 26.85 -44.15 45.36
N ILE A 9 27.25 -43.49 44.27
CA ILE A 9 27.82 -42.15 44.32
C ILE A 9 26.64 -41.21 44.58
N LEU A 10 26.54 -40.67 45.79
CA LEU A 10 25.65 -39.53 46.05
C LEU A 10 26.34 -38.28 45.47
N ILE A 11 26.07 -37.98 44.20
CA ILE A 11 26.47 -36.69 43.61
C ILE A 11 25.60 -35.63 44.27
N LEU A 12 26.25 -34.81 45.11
CA LEU A 12 25.70 -33.61 45.69
C LEU A 12 25.46 -32.60 44.55
N PHE A 13 24.29 -32.64 43.90
CA PHE A 13 23.83 -31.49 43.12
C PHE A 13 23.40 -30.41 44.11
N SER A 14 24.36 -29.56 44.46
CA SER A 14 24.09 -28.25 45.03
C SER A 14 23.42 -27.39 43.95
N PHE A 15 22.12 -27.57 43.75
CA PHE A 15 21.31 -26.46 43.29
C PHE A 15 21.09 -25.57 44.51
N ILE A 16 21.99 -24.61 44.68
CA ILE A 16 21.68 -23.40 45.43
C ILE A 16 20.63 -22.65 44.60
N PHE A 17 19.37 -23.09 44.64
CA PHE A 17 18.29 -22.12 44.56
C PHE A 17 18.34 -21.35 45.87
N SER A 18 19.19 -20.33 45.91
CA SER A 18 18.99 -19.26 46.87
C SER A 18 17.73 -18.54 46.42
N ALA A 19 16.57 -19.08 46.77
CA ALA A 19 15.35 -18.31 46.84
C ALA A 19 15.64 -17.21 47.87
N LYS A 20 16.14 -16.07 47.40
CA LYS A 20 16.12 -14.85 48.19
C LYS A 20 14.65 -14.61 48.47
N SER A 21 14.21 -14.93 49.68
CA SER A 21 12.92 -14.55 50.21
C SER A 21 12.89 -13.03 50.25
N THR A 22 12.33 -12.43 49.21
CA THR A 22 12.07 -10.99 49.17
C THR A 22 10.90 -10.71 50.09
N LEU A 23 11.20 -10.27 51.31
CA LEU A 23 10.21 -9.73 52.26
C LEU A 23 9.75 -8.37 51.72
N ALA A 24 8.50 -8.25 51.27
CA ALA A 24 7.96 -6.99 50.74
C ALA A 24 6.41 -6.91 50.76
N GLY A 25 5.71 -7.92 51.28
CA GLY A 25 4.25 -7.92 51.34
C GLY A 25 3.73 -7.15 52.55
N THR A 26 2.70 -6.33 52.36
CA THR A 26 2.05 -5.58 53.44
C THR A 26 0.61 -6.03 53.68
N ALA A 27 0.17 -6.08 54.93
CA ALA A 27 -1.23 -6.29 55.29
C ALA A 27 -1.62 -5.42 56.47
N THR A 28 -2.81 -4.81 56.40
CA THR A 28 -3.39 -4.07 57.53
C THR A 28 -4.47 -4.93 58.17
N LEU A 29 -4.31 -5.23 59.46
CA LEU A 29 -5.35 -5.86 60.27
C LEU A 29 -6.02 -4.77 61.10
N SER A 30 -7.36 -4.73 61.10
CA SER A 30 -8.14 -3.77 61.89
C SER A 30 -9.28 -4.48 62.60
N TRP A 31 -9.61 -4.03 63.81
CA TRP A 31 -10.65 -4.62 64.66
C TRP A 31 -11.39 -3.56 65.47
N ASN A 32 -12.55 -3.95 66.00
CA ASN A 32 -13.32 -3.09 66.91
C ASN A 32 -12.67 -3.09 68.31
N ALA A 33 -12.63 -1.92 68.96
CA ALA A 33 -12.16 -1.80 70.33
C ALA A 33 -13.02 -2.64 71.29
N ASN A 34 -12.37 -3.26 72.28
CA ASN A 34 -13.01 -3.88 73.43
C ASN A 34 -13.38 -2.74 74.38
N THR A 35 -14.61 -2.78 74.92
CA THR A 35 -15.20 -1.75 75.76
C THR A 35 -14.93 -1.96 77.25
N GLU A 36 -14.26 -3.04 77.63
CA GLU A 36 -13.91 -3.32 79.02
C GLU A 36 -12.91 -2.28 79.57
N PRO A 37 -13.17 -1.71 80.75
CA PRO A 37 -12.40 -0.57 81.29
C PRO A 37 -10.97 -0.93 81.70
N ASP A 38 -10.69 -2.21 81.87
CA ASP A 38 -9.41 -2.77 82.30
C ASP A 38 -8.58 -3.34 81.14
N LEU A 39 -8.94 -3.07 79.88
CA LEU A 39 -8.14 -3.44 78.71
C LEU A 39 -6.75 -2.77 78.76
N ALA A 40 -5.69 -3.57 78.78
CA ALA A 40 -4.32 -3.08 78.69
C ALA A 40 -3.75 -3.12 77.27
N SER A 41 -3.96 -4.22 76.53
CA SER A 41 -3.37 -4.37 75.19
C SER A 41 -4.07 -5.44 74.35
N TYR A 42 -3.74 -5.46 73.05
CA TYR A 42 -4.05 -6.56 72.14
C TYR A 42 -2.80 -7.36 71.80
N LYS A 43 -2.99 -8.66 71.59
CA LYS A 43 -1.96 -9.54 71.03
C LYS A 43 -2.48 -10.18 69.76
N ILE A 44 -1.70 -10.06 68.69
CA ILE A 44 -1.99 -10.61 67.37
C ILE A 44 -1.21 -11.91 67.21
N TYR A 45 -1.87 -12.93 66.69
CA TYR A 45 -1.33 -14.24 66.36
C TYR A 45 -1.44 -14.43 64.85
N TYR A 46 -0.35 -14.87 64.22
CA TYR A 46 -0.33 -15.04 62.77
C TYR A 46 0.59 -16.17 62.30
N GLY A 47 0.27 -16.74 61.14
CA GLY A 47 1.04 -17.82 60.51
C GLY A 47 0.52 -18.16 59.13
N THR A 48 1.16 -19.12 58.45
CA THR A 48 0.83 -19.53 57.08
C THR A 48 -0.03 -20.79 57.02
N THR A 49 -0.45 -21.31 58.17
CA THR A 49 -1.36 -22.44 58.29
C THR A 49 -2.59 -22.00 59.08
N PRO A 50 -3.80 -22.38 58.65
CA PRO A 50 -5.03 -22.04 59.36
C PRO A 50 -5.05 -22.69 60.74
N ARG A 51 -5.80 -22.08 61.67
CA ARG A 51 -6.02 -22.66 62.98
C ARG A 51 -6.70 -24.02 62.90
N THR A 52 -6.08 -25.03 63.50
CA THR A 52 -6.69 -26.35 63.71
C THR A 52 -7.04 -26.57 65.19
N GLY A 53 -8.23 -27.10 65.46
CA GLY A 53 -8.75 -27.33 66.80
C GLY A 53 -9.84 -26.35 67.24
N SER A 54 -10.66 -26.78 68.20
CA SER A 54 -11.79 -26.04 68.75
C SER A 54 -11.48 -25.29 70.05
N ASP A 55 -10.24 -25.37 70.55
CA ASP A 55 -9.84 -24.71 71.80
C ASP A 55 -9.75 -23.18 71.60
N PRO A 56 -10.56 -22.38 72.30
CA PRO A 56 -10.61 -20.94 72.13
C PRO A 56 -9.46 -20.18 72.84
N LYS A 57 -8.65 -20.84 73.69
CA LYS A 57 -7.59 -20.20 74.51
C LYS A 57 -6.19 -20.77 74.33
N VAL A 58 -6.03 -21.99 73.79
CA VAL A 58 -4.71 -22.66 73.75
C VAL A 58 -4.18 -22.78 72.31
N CYS A 59 -3.07 -22.07 72.01
CA CYS A 59 -2.40 -22.16 70.71
C CYS A 59 -1.34 -23.28 70.60
N SER A 60 -1.51 -24.40 71.33
CA SER A 60 -0.54 -25.50 71.27
C SER A 60 -0.61 -26.30 69.95
N LEU A 61 -1.69 -26.12 69.16
CA LEU A 61 -1.97 -26.87 67.91
C LEU A 61 -2.39 -25.96 66.74
N CYS A 62 -2.24 -24.65 66.88
CA CYS A 62 -3.10 -23.70 66.20
C CYS A 62 -2.49 -23.05 64.93
N GLY A 63 -1.38 -23.58 64.41
CA GLY A 63 -0.82 -23.19 63.10
C GLY A 63 -0.19 -21.79 63.03
N TYR A 64 -0.35 -20.94 64.06
CA TYR A 64 0.33 -19.65 64.14
C TYR A 64 1.80 -19.85 64.50
N SER A 65 2.70 -19.37 63.66
CA SER A 65 4.14 -19.46 63.84
C SER A 65 4.71 -18.23 64.57
N SER A 66 3.92 -17.19 64.79
CA SER A 66 4.36 -15.93 65.38
C SER A 66 3.23 -15.23 66.14
N SER A 67 3.59 -14.42 67.14
CA SER A 67 2.66 -13.53 67.83
C SER A 67 3.35 -12.23 68.23
N ILE A 68 2.58 -11.14 68.33
CA ILE A 68 3.07 -9.81 68.68
C ILE A 68 2.05 -9.08 69.56
N ASN A 69 2.51 -8.49 70.67
CA ASN A 69 1.69 -7.57 71.46
C ASN A 69 1.80 -6.17 70.83
N VAL A 70 0.66 -5.56 70.52
CA VAL A 70 0.57 -4.29 69.79
C VAL A 70 0.07 -3.14 70.66
N GLY A 71 -0.11 -3.36 71.97
CA GLY A 71 -0.67 -2.36 72.88
C GLY A 71 -2.16 -2.12 72.64
N ASN A 72 -2.68 -1.03 73.20
CA ASN A 72 -4.09 -0.63 73.03
C ASN A 72 -4.27 0.17 71.73
N VAL A 73 -4.21 -0.56 70.60
CA VAL A 73 -4.52 -0.05 69.26
C VAL A 73 -5.64 -0.88 68.65
N THR A 74 -6.29 -0.36 67.61
CA THR A 74 -7.35 -1.06 66.86
C THR A 74 -6.95 -1.40 65.42
N SER A 75 -5.69 -1.17 65.08
CA SER A 75 -5.13 -1.52 63.77
C SER A 75 -3.64 -1.77 63.87
N TYR A 76 -3.13 -2.69 63.04
CA TYR A 76 -1.71 -2.99 62.91
C TYR A 76 -1.32 -3.26 61.46
N VAL A 77 -0.21 -2.69 61.02
CA VAL A 77 0.33 -2.86 59.66
C VAL A 77 1.52 -3.82 59.71
N PHE A 78 1.38 -4.96 59.05
CA PHE A 78 2.49 -5.85 58.73
C PHE A 78 3.22 -5.30 57.49
N SER A 79 4.53 -5.09 57.58
CA SER A 79 5.34 -4.49 56.50
C SER A 79 6.34 -5.46 55.83
N SER A 80 6.47 -6.67 56.37
CA SER A 80 7.50 -7.64 55.96
C SER A 80 6.94 -9.06 55.89
N LEU A 81 5.78 -9.23 55.24
CA LEU A 81 5.24 -10.55 54.94
C LEU A 81 5.89 -11.10 53.66
N THR A 82 5.98 -12.42 53.57
CA THR A 82 6.51 -13.11 52.39
C THR A 82 5.44 -13.14 51.31
N ASN A 83 5.79 -12.68 50.10
CA ASN A 83 4.90 -12.72 48.95
C ASN A 83 4.60 -14.17 48.51
N GLY A 84 3.42 -14.40 47.94
CA GLY A 84 2.94 -15.70 47.48
C GLY A 84 2.34 -16.58 48.58
N LEU A 85 2.31 -16.14 49.83
CA LEU A 85 1.75 -16.90 50.95
C LEU A 85 0.39 -16.35 51.40
N THR A 86 -0.46 -17.24 51.91
CA THR A 86 -1.66 -16.87 52.67
C THR A 86 -1.33 -16.84 54.14
N TYR A 87 -1.56 -15.70 54.79
CA TYR A 87 -1.44 -15.54 56.23
C TYR A 87 -2.81 -15.60 56.89
N TYR A 88 -2.86 -16.25 58.04
CA TYR A 88 -4.03 -16.34 58.91
C TYR A 88 -3.76 -15.54 60.17
N PHE A 89 -4.76 -14.82 60.68
CA PHE A 89 -4.64 -13.90 61.80
C PHE A 89 -5.78 -14.12 62.81
N SER A 90 -5.43 -14.11 64.09
CA SER A 90 -6.37 -14.00 65.21
C SER A 90 -5.85 -12.99 66.23
N ILE A 91 -6.74 -12.39 67.01
CA ILE A 91 -6.38 -11.45 68.08
C ILE A 91 -6.94 -11.90 69.42
N SER A 92 -6.30 -11.51 70.50
CA SER A 92 -6.80 -11.59 71.87
C SER A 92 -6.64 -10.22 72.56
N ALA A 93 -7.44 -9.99 73.59
CA ALA A 93 -7.34 -8.85 74.50
C ALA A 93 -6.64 -9.29 75.79
N ILE A 94 -5.80 -8.42 76.35
CA ILE A 94 -5.10 -8.62 77.61
C ILE A 94 -5.48 -7.48 78.56
N ASP A 95 -5.93 -7.83 79.77
CA ASP A 95 -6.30 -6.85 80.80
C ASP A 95 -5.08 -6.30 81.57
N THR A 96 -5.31 -5.29 82.42
CA THR A 96 -4.27 -4.66 83.28
C THR A 96 -3.65 -5.58 84.32
N THR A 97 -4.24 -6.75 84.57
CA THR A 97 -3.70 -7.80 85.45
C THR A 97 -2.98 -8.92 84.69
N GLY A 98 -2.98 -8.87 83.36
CA GLY A 98 -2.31 -9.81 82.47
C GLY A 98 -3.17 -10.99 82.03
N ASN A 99 -4.49 -11.02 82.30
CA ASN A 99 -5.34 -12.11 81.81
C ASN A 99 -5.60 -11.93 80.31
N GLU A 100 -5.48 -13.03 79.56
CA GLU A 100 -5.70 -13.06 78.12
C GLU A 100 -7.06 -13.68 77.77
N SER A 101 -7.78 -13.02 76.87
CA SER A 101 -9.07 -13.47 76.36
C SER A 101 -8.93 -14.72 75.48
N SER A 102 -10.07 -15.30 75.12
CA SER A 102 -10.12 -16.22 73.97
C SER A 102 -9.75 -15.50 72.67
N PHE A 103 -9.33 -16.25 71.66
CA PHE A 103 -9.08 -15.72 70.31
C PHE A 103 -10.35 -15.18 69.66
N SER A 104 -10.17 -14.18 68.80
CA SER A 104 -11.18 -13.75 67.83
C SER A 104 -11.52 -14.85 66.82
N ALA A 105 -12.49 -14.55 65.95
CA ALA A 105 -12.60 -15.25 64.67
C ALA A 105 -11.30 -15.09 63.87
N GLU A 106 -10.92 -16.15 63.18
CA GLU A 106 -9.74 -16.13 62.29
C GLU A 106 -10.10 -15.44 60.98
N VAL A 107 -9.19 -14.58 60.51
CA VAL A 107 -9.25 -13.99 59.17
C VAL A 107 -8.01 -14.38 58.39
N SER A 108 -8.06 -14.33 57.05
CA SER A 108 -6.91 -14.63 56.22
C SER A 108 -6.67 -13.57 55.15
N LYS A 109 -5.41 -13.42 54.75
CA LYS A 109 -4.98 -12.54 53.66
C LYS A 109 -3.96 -13.26 52.79
N ASN A 110 -4.28 -13.43 51.51
CA ASN A 110 -3.29 -13.81 50.52
C ASN A 110 -2.42 -12.58 50.15
N ILE A 111 -1.11 -12.75 50.24
CA ILE A 111 -0.13 -11.75 49.83
C ILE A 111 0.31 -12.10 48.41
N THR A 112 -0.15 -11.36 47.41
CA THR A 112 0.18 -11.62 46.01
C THR A 112 1.62 -11.21 45.70
N VAL A 113 2.30 -11.97 44.84
CA VAL A 113 3.57 -11.51 44.24
C VAL A 113 3.27 -10.33 43.31
N PRO A 114 3.96 -9.18 43.45
CA PRO A 114 3.88 -8.11 42.48
C PRO A 114 4.29 -8.64 41.11
N ASP A 115 3.52 -8.28 40.10
CA ASP A 115 3.91 -8.55 38.73
C ASP A 115 5.08 -7.63 38.34
N THR A 116 6.12 -8.24 37.77
CA THR A 116 7.37 -7.57 37.37
C THR A 116 7.75 -7.88 35.93
N THR A 117 6.93 -8.66 35.23
CA THR A 117 7.20 -9.09 33.86
C THR A 117 6.46 -8.18 32.90
N ALA A 118 7.17 -7.64 31.90
CA ALA A 118 6.55 -6.85 30.85
C ALA A 118 5.82 -7.75 29.82
N PRO A 119 4.79 -7.23 29.14
CA PRO A 119 4.08 -7.97 28.10
C PRO A 119 5.01 -8.36 26.94
N VAL A 120 4.86 -9.57 26.42
CA VAL A 120 5.56 -10.03 25.22
C VAL A 120 4.79 -9.58 23.99
N VAL A 121 5.35 -8.62 23.25
CA VAL A 121 4.80 -8.09 21.99
C VAL A 121 5.07 -9.05 20.83
N SER A 122 4.07 -9.31 19.99
CA SER A 122 4.16 -10.18 18.81
C SER A 122 3.32 -9.68 17.63
N GLY A 123 3.63 -10.12 16.41
CA GLY A 123 2.78 -9.88 15.24
C GLY A 123 2.67 -8.42 14.77
N VAL A 124 3.67 -7.58 15.08
CA VAL A 124 3.66 -6.16 14.71
C VAL A 124 3.66 -6.00 13.20
N THR A 125 2.60 -5.40 12.65
CA THR A 125 2.45 -5.19 11.20
C THR A 125 1.73 -3.87 10.89
N ALA A 126 2.05 -3.29 9.73
CA ALA A 126 1.33 -2.15 9.16
C ALA A 126 0.36 -2.64 8.07
N SER A 127 -0.86 -2.09 8.06
CA SER A 127 -1.94 -2.45 7.15
C SER A 127 -2.76 -1.21 6.76
N SER A 128 -3.69 -1.37 5.82
CA SER A 128 -4.60 -0.29 5.38
C SER A 128 -3.87 1.04 5.07
N ILE A 129 -2.69 0.93 4.45
CA ILE A 129 -1.81 2.06 4.19
C ILE A 129 -2.39 2.89 3.05
N THR A 130 -2.57 4.19 3.28
CA THR A 130 -3.05 5.16 2.30
C THR A 130 -1.95 6.19 1.97
N GLN A 131 -2.31 7.27 1.29
CA GLN A 131 -1.38 8.38 1.04
C GLN A 131 -1.05 9.19 2.29
N ASN A 132 -1.87 9.14 3.34
CA ASN A 132 -1.71 9.97 4.54
C ASN A 132 -2.04 9.25 5.86
N SER A 133 -2.21 7.92 5.83
CA SER A 133 -2.51 7.12 7.01
C SER A 133 -2.01 5.69 6.89
N ALA A 134 -1.91 5.01 8.02
CA ALA A 134 -1.66 3.57 8.13
C ALA A 134 -2.27 3.03 9.43
N VAL A 135 -2.67 1.76 9.45
CA VAL A 135 -3.15 1.08 10.66
C VAL A 135 -2.08 0.10 11.13
N ILE A 136 -1.61 0.28 12.36
CA ILE A 136 -0.62 -0.62 12.97
C ILE A 136 -1.34 -1.57 13.93
N VAL A 137 -1.06 -2.87 13.79
CA VAL A 137 -1.65 -3.93 14.61
C VAL A 137 -0.57 -4.82 15.21
N TRP A 138 -0.81 -5.31 16.43
CA TRP A 138 0.04 -6.26 17.14
C TRP A 138 -0.74 -6.99 18.23
N THR A 139 -0.13 -7.98 18.86
CA THR A 139 -0.70 -8.69 20.02
C THR A 139 0.28 -8.73 21.19
N THR A 140 -0.27 -8.96 22.38
CA THR A 140 0.49 -9.25 23.61
C THR A 140 0.00 -10.54 24.26
N ASN A 141 0.87 -11.20 25.03
CA ASN A 141 0.52 -12.41 25.79
C ASN A 141 -0.33 -12.12 27.04
N GLU A 142 -0.50 -10.84 27.41
CA GLU A 142 -1.29 -10.39 28.54
C GLU A 142 -1.96 -9.03 28.25
N LEU A 143 -2.91 -8.63 29.10
CA LEU A 143 -3.66 -7.39 28.93
C LEU A 143 -2.76 -6.18 29.13
N SER A 144 -2.71 -5.28 28.14
CA SER A 144 -1.86 -4.10 28.17
C SER A 144 -2.46 -2.91 27.43
N ASP A 145 -1.90 -1.72 27.66
CA ASP A 145 -2.26 -0.50 26.94
C ASP A 145 -1.67 -0.45 25.51
N THR A 146 -2.08 0.56 24.74
CA THR A 146 -1.76 0.68 23.31
C THR A 146 -1.13 2.04 23.00
N GLN A 147 0.10 2.03 22.45
CA GLN A 147 0.76 3.23 21.96
C GLN A 147 1.81 2.96 20.88
N ILE A 148 2.08 3.96 20.03
CA ILE A 148 3.05 3.87 18.92
C ILE A 148 3.96 5.09 18.93
N ASP A 149 5.27 4.89 18.81
CA ASP A 149 6.23 5.93 18.40
C ASP A 149 6.49 5.77 16.89
N TYR A 150 6.49 6.86 16.14
CA TYR A 150 6.71 6.83 14.69
C TYR A 150 7.40 8.09 14.15
N GLY A 151 8.02 7.99 12.97
CA GLY A 151 8.48 9.14 12.18
C GLY A 151 9.46 8.76 11.09
N LEU A 152 10.22 9.72 10.57
CA LEU A 152 11.01 9.53 9.33
C LEU A 152 12.33 8.78 9.55
N THR A 153 12.74 8.59 10.80
CA THR A 153 13.97 7.90 11.19
C THR A 153 13.72 7.07 12.44
N VAL A 154 14.70 6.26 12.86
CA VAL A 154 14.64 5.49 14.12
C VAL A 154 14.58 6.36 15.38
N SER A 155 14.74 7.68 15.26
CA SER A 155 14.46 8.63 16.36
C SER A 155 12.97 8.91 16.52
N TYR A 156 12.14 8.45 15.58
CA TYR A 156 10.70 8.65 15.49
C TYR A 156 10.32 10.14 15.47
N GLY A 157 10.21 10.77 16.64
CA GLY A 157 9.89 12.20 16.77
C GLY A 157 8.39 12.48 16.90
N SER A 158 7.54 11.49 16.62
CA SER A 158 6.10 11.55 16.87
C SER A 158 5.64 10.33 17.68
N GLN A 159 4.51 10.50 18.39
CA GLN A 159 3.89 9.46 19.19
C GLN A 159 2.37 9.59 19.11
N THR A 160 1.66 8.48 19.17
CA THR A 160 0.20 8.48 19.26
C THR A 160 -0.29 8.77 20.67
N SER A 161 -1.54 9.24 20.80
CA SER A 161 -2.21 9.30 22.09
C SER A 161 -2.26 7.91 22.73
N LEU A 162 -2.03 7.85 24.05
CA LEU A 162 -2.12 6.62 24.81
C LEU A 162 -3.58 6.14 24.86
N SER A 163 -3.83 4.90 24.47
CA SER A 163 -5.10 4.22 24.74
C SER A 163 -4.93 3.30 25.94
N ALA A 164 -5.46 3.73 27.09
CA ALA A 164 -5.34 3.03 28.38
C ALA A 164 -6.23 1.78 28.51
N THR A 165 -7.07 1.49 27.50
CA THR A 165 -7.87 0.26 27.49
C THR A 165 -6.95 -0.95 27.40
N MET A 166 -7.07 -1.83 28.38
CA MET A 166 -6.25 -3.04 28.51
C MET A 166 -6.78 -4.15 27.60
N VAL A 167 -6.00 -4.53 26.58
CA VAL A 167 -6.35 -5.54 25.57
C VAL A 167 -5.14 -6.43 25.23
N THR A 168 -5.37 -7.54 24.54
CA THR A 168 -4.31 -8.43 23.99
C THR A 168 -4.17 -8.34 22.48
N THR A 169 -5.12 -7.69 21.80
CA THR A 169 -5.09 -7.41 20.37
C THR A 169 -5.20 -5.90 20.19
N HIS A 170 -4.14 -5.31 19.64
CA HIS A 170 -3.96 -3.88 19.55
C HIS A 170 -4.15 -3.42 18.11
N SER A 171 -4.74 -2.25 17.94
CA SER A 171 -4.90 -1.60 16.65
C SER A 171 -4.92 -0.10 16.86
N GLN A 172 -4.08 0.63 16.15
CA GLN A 172 -4.08 2.09 16.20
C GLN A 172 -3.69 2.69 14.85
N THR A 173 -4.44 3.74 14.46
CA THR A 173 -4.28 4.43 13.18
C THR A 173 -3.32 5.61 13.33
N LEU A 174 -2.33 5.67 12.44
CA LEU A 174 -1.49 6.84 12.20
C LEU A 174 -2.16 7.69 11.11
N THR A 175 -2.26 9.01 11.32
CA THR A 175 -2.87 9.97 10.39
C THR A 175 -1.92 11.13 10.12
N ASN A 176 -2.29 12.03 9.20
CA ASN A 176 -1.50 13.20 8.82
C ASN A 176 -0.08 12.86 8.33
N LEU A 177 0.08 11.68 7.71
CA LEU A 177 1.34 11.26 7.14
C LEU A 177 1.58 11.94 5.79
N SER A 178 2.84 12.15 5.44
CA SER A 178 3.24 12.61 4.11
C SER A 178 3.14 11.46 3.11
N SER A 179 2.65 11.73 1.91
CA SER A 179 2.51 10.71 0.85
C SER A 179 3.85 10.29 0.25
N GLY A 180 3.95 9.05 -0.22
CA GLY A 180 5.18 8.51 -0.85
C GLY A 180 6.39 8.52 0.08
N THR A 181 6.17 8.45 1.39
CA THR A 181 7.20 8.66 2.42
C THR A 181 7.34 7.38 3.26
N THR A 182 8.58 6.97 3.53
CA THR A 182 8.88 5.86 4.44
C THR A 182 8.89 6.35 5.88
N TYR A 183 8.21 5.61 6.75
CA TYR A 183 8.13 5.84 8.19
C TYR A 183 8.70 4.65 8.95
N HIS A 184 9.50 4.95 9.96
CA HIS A 184 9.91 4.05 11.04
C HIS A 184 8.88 4.11 12.16
N TYR A 185 8.59 2.98 12.81
CA TYR A 185 7.71 2.91 13.96
C TYR A 185 8.08 1.77 14.91
N ARG A 186 7.71 1.93 16.17
CA ARG A 186 7.72 0.88 17.19
C ARG A 186 6.47 0.98 18.07
N VAL A 187 6.03 -0.15 18.60
CA VAL A 187 4.86 -0.22 19.47
C VAL A 187 5.29 -0.33 20.93
N LYS A 188 4.45 0.20 21.83
CA LYS A 188 4.64 0.16 23.27
C LYS A 188 3.36 -0.32 23.93
N SER A 189 3.53 -1.22 24.88
CA SER A 189 2.44 -1.81 25.65
C SER A 189 2.88 -1.97 27.10
N ARG A 190 2.06 -1.49 28.01
CA ARG A 190 2.26 -1.54 29.46
C ARG A 190 1.10 -2.28 30.11
N ASP A 191 1.42 -3.22 30.98
CA ASP A 191 0.41 -3.96 31.75
C ASP A 191 -0.21 -3.10 32.86
N ALA A 192 -1.13 -3.69 33.63
CA ALA A 192 -1.76 -3.03 34.76
C ALA A 192 -0.82 -2.79 35.97
N ALA A 193 0.29 -3.53 36.06
CA ALA A 193 1.30 -3.39 37.10
C ALA A 193 2.35 -2.32 36.79
N GLY A 194 2.37 -1.82 35.56
CA GLY A 194 3.27 -0.77 35.09
C GLY A 194 4.49 -1.27 34.32
N ASN A 195 4.61 -2.58 34.06
CA ASN A 195 5.74 -3.12 33.30
C ASN A 195 5.52 -2.84 31.81
N GLN A 196 6.51 -2.20 31.17
CA GLN A 196 6.40 -1.73 29.79
C GLN A 196 7.30 -2.53 28.84
N ALA A 197 6.71 -3.01 27.75
CA ALA A 197 7.42 -3.56 26.62
C ALA A 197 7.48 -2.57 25.46
N ILE A 198 8.58 -2.66 24.71
CA ILE A 198 8.85 -1.86 23.51
C ILE A 198 9.31 -2.81 22.42
N SER A 199 8.69 -2.75 21.25
CA SER A 199 9.08 -3.60 20.12
C SER A 199 10.40 -3.17 19.48
N ALA A 200 10.90 -4.02 18.57
CA ALA A 200 11.91 -3.61 17.59
C ALA A 200 11.39 -2.48 16.67
N ASP A 201 12.29 -1.92 15.86
CA ASP A 201 11.94 -0.98 14.79
C ASP A 201 11.31 -1.69 13.59
N TYR A 202 10.27 -1.10 13.05
CA TYR A 202 9.58 -1.55 11.84
C TYR A 202 9.42 -0.38 10.88
N ILE A 203 9.23 -0.68 9.59
CA ILE A 203 9.04 0.33 8.55
C ILE A 203 7.80 0.07 7.71
N PHE A 204 7.16 1.15 7.24
CA PHE A 204 6.19 1.11 6.17
C PHE A 204 6.33 2.34 5.28
N SER A 205 5.77 2.33 4.07
CA SER A 205 5.76 3.51 3.18
C SER A 205 4.35 3.87 2.79
N THR A 206 3.97 5.14 2.94
CA THR A 206 2.68 5.66 2.47
C THR A 206 2.59 5.59 0.95
N ILE A 207 1.37 5.48 0.43
CA ILE A 207 1.14 5.51 -1.01
C ILE A 207 1.56 6.88 -1.55
N ALA A 208 2.24 6.92 -2.69
CA ALA A 208 2.58 8.18 -3.36
C ALA A 208 1.29 8.92 -3.78
N ASN A 209 1.24 10.22 -3.54
CA ASN A 209 0.14 11.04 -4.03
C ASN A 209 0.30 11.24 -5.54
N THR A 210 -0.58 10.64 -6.33
CA THR A 210 -0.62 10.80 -7.79
C THR A 210 -1.50 11.97 -8.22
N ASN A 211 -1.75 12.98 -7.37
CA ASN A 211 -2.58 14.14 -7.70
C ASN A 211 -2.09 14.73 -9.04
N PRO A 212 -2.91 14.75 -10.09
CA PRO A 212 -2.47 15.20 -11.40
C PRO A 212 -2.08 16.67 -11.30
N THR A 213 -0.85 16.99 -11.69
CA THR A 213 -0.45 18.38 -11.97
C THR A 213 -1.50 19.03 -12.88
N ALA A 214 -1.78 20.33 -12.73
CA ALA A 214 -2.69 21.03 -13.63
C ALA A 214 -2.28 20.81 -15.11
N PRO A 215 -3.21 20.92 -16.07
CA PRO A 215 -2.89 20.80 -17.49
C PRO A 215 -1.71 21.70 -17.85
N ILE A 216 -0.72 21.14 -18.54
CA ILE A 216 0.40 21.91 -19.12
C ILE A 216 -0.05 22.35 -20.50
N LEU A 217 -0.01 23.66 -20.75
CA LEU A 217 -0.40 24.28 -22.02
C LEU A 217 0.81 24.43 -22.94
N SER A 218 0.63 24.17 -24.23
CA SER A 218 1.67 24.25 -25.24
C SER A 218 1.11 24.58 -26.63
N SER A 219 1.97 24.98 -27.56
CA SER A 219 1.62 25.16 -28.98
C SER A 219 0.54 26.22 -29.24
N GLY A 220 0.61 27.35 -28.53
CA GLY A 220 -0.30 28.47 -28.75
C GLY A 220 -0.17 29.05 -30.16
N SER A 221 -1.29 29.30 -30.81
CA SER A 221 -1.38 29.85 -32.16
C SER A 221 -2.57 30.81 -32.26
N PRO A 222 -2.53 31.84 -33.12
CA PRO A 222 -1.41 32.23 -33.98
C PRO A 222 -0.33 33.01 -33.22
N THR A 223 0.84 33.15 -33.85
CA THR A 223 1.95 33.97 -33.36
C THR A 223 2.43 34.90 -34.47
N GLY A 224 3.04 36.03 -34.09
CA GLY A 224 3.65 36.97 -35.05
C GLY A 224 2.65 37.85 -35.79
N VAL A 225 2.93 38.13 -37.07
CA VAL A 225 2.14 39.04 -37.91
C VAL A 225 1.37 38.25 -38.96
N LEU A 226 0.05 38.37 -38.97
CA LEU A 226 -0.83 37.81 -39.99
C LEU A 226 -0.99 38.80 -41.16
N VAL A 227 -1.33 38.29 -42.33
CA VAL A 227 -1.44 39.09 -43.56
C VAL A 227 -2.53 40.17 -43.46
N ALA A 228 -2.31 41.31 -44.11
CA ALA A 228 -3.30 42.37 -44.20
C ALA A 228 -4.58 41.85 -44.87
N GLY A 229 -5.74 42.25 -44.34
CA GLY A 229 -7.06 41.75 -44.76
C GLY A 229 -7.59 40.57 -43.94
N THR A 230 -6.82 40.03 -42.99
CA THR A 230 -7.29 39.00 -42.06
C THR A 230 -8.33 39.57 -41.10
N SER A 231 -9.61 39.25 -41.31
CA SER A 231 -10.74 39.71 -40.47
C SER A 231 -11.15 38.71 -39.37
N GLN A 232 -10.68 37.46 -39.48
CA GLN A 232 -10.88 36.41 -38.49
C GLN A 232 -9.70 35.43 -38.48
N THR A 233 -9.45 34.80 -37.34
CA THR A 233 -8.46 33.71 -37.21
C THR A 233 -8.83 32.80 -36.05
N ALA A 234 -8.41 31.54 -36.09
CA ALA A 234 -8.59 30.62 -34.97
C ALA A 234 -7.43 30.75 -33.99
N ILE A 235 -7.73 31.07 -32.72
CA ILE A 235 -6.75 30.87 -31.65
C ILE A 235 -6.81 29.41 -31.22
N SER A 236 -5.65 28.79 -31.00
CA SER A 236 -5.57 27.40 -30.55
C SER A 236 -4.47 27.18 -29.52
N ILE A 237 -4.66 26.15 -28.69
CA ILE A 237 -3.72 25.70 -27.66
C ILE A 237 -3.84 24.18 -27.51
N ALA A 238 -2.75 23.51 -27.15
CA ALA A 238 -2.75 22.10 -26.78
C ALA A 238 -2.53 21.93 -25.27
N THR A 239 -3.08 20.86 -24.69
CA THR A 239 -2.83 20.44 -23.32
C THR A 239 -2.27 19.02 -23.27
N ASN A 240 -1.43 18.73 -22.27
CA ASN A 240 -0.89 17.39 -22.05
C ASN A 240 -1.90 16.34 -21.52
N LYS A 241 -3.13 16.79 -21.20
CA LYS A 241 -4.25 15.98 -20.73
C LYS A 241 -5.56 16.64 -21.13
N ASN A 242 -6.65 15.87 -21.17
CA ASN A 242 -7.97 16.41 -21.49
C ASN A 242 -8.34 17.49 -20.49
N ALA A 243 -8.65 18.68 -21.00
CA ALA A 243 -8.97 19.83 -20.18
C ALA A 243 -10.06 20.67 -20.84
N THR A 244 -10.76 21.46 -20.05
CA THR A 244 -11.64 22.53 -20.54
C THR A 244 -10.86 23.83 -20.47
N CYS A 245 -10.67 24.50 -21.60
CA CYS A 245 -9.90 25.74 -21.72
C CYS A 245 -10.82 26.94 -21.92
N ARG A 246 -10.46 28.02 -21.22
CA ARG A 246 -11.10 29.33 -21.28
C ARG A 246 -10.07 30.40 -21.59
N TRP A 247 -10.52 31.52 -22.11
CA TRP A 247 -9.67 32.64 -22.48
C TRP A 247 -10.27 33.98 -22.05
N SER A 248 -9.38 34.97 -21.90
CA SER A 248 -9.73 36.35 -21.58
C SER A 248 -8.81 37.32 -22.31
N THR A 249 -9.28 38.55 -22.51
CA THR A 249 -8.46 39.69 -22.96
C THR A 249 -7.79 40.43 -21.81
N SER A 250 -8.12 40.10 -20.55
CA SER A 250 -7.46 40.65 -19.36
C SER A 250 -6.57 39.61 -18.68
N ALA A 251 -5.35 40.03 -18.32
CA ALA A 251 -4.38 39.19 -17.63
C ALA A 251 -4.83 38.86 -16.20
N GLY A 252 -4.36 37.73 -15.68
CA GLY A 252 -4.43 37.34 -14.27
C GLY A 252 -5.80 36.85 -13.79
N GLN A 253 -6.79 36.73 -14.68
CA GLN A 253 -8.12 36.25 -14.27
C GLN A 253 -8.07 34.76 -13.92
N SER A 254 -8.71 34.38 -12.80
CA SER A 254 -8.85 32.97 -12.44
C SER A 254 -9.75 32.23 -13.45
N TYR A 255 -9.57 30.92 -13.57
CA TYR A 255 -10.31 30.09 -14.55
C TYR A 255 -11.84 30.25 -14.43
N SER A 256 -12.37 30.36 -13.21
CA SER A 256 -13.81 30.50 -12.95
C SER A 256 -14.37 31.85 -13.40
N LEU A 257 -13.55 32.90 -13.46
CA LEU A 257 -13.95 34.26 -13.86
C LEU A 257 -13.79 34.51 -15.37
N MET A 258 -13.05 33.66 -16.08
CA MET A 258 -12.95 33.75 -17.54
C MET A 258 -14.31 33.41 -18.17
N ALA A 259 -14.94 34.39 -18.81
CA ALA A 259 -16.26 34.25 -19.44
C ALA A 259 -16.23 33.47 -20.76
N ASN A 260 -15.13 33.56 -21.52
CA ASN A 260 -15.04 32.95 -22.83
C ASN A 260 -14.45 31.55 -22.75
N THR A 261 -15.13 30.57 -23.36
CA THR A 261 -14.68 29.18 -23.47
C THR A 261 -14.24 28.90 -24.90
N PHE A 262 -13.22 28.04 -25.08
CA PHE A 262 -12.85 27.58 -26.42
C PHE A 262 -14.00 26.77 -27.05
N GLY A 263 -14.28 26.98 -28.34
CA GLY A 263 -15.35 26.27 -29.06
C GLY A 263 -15.10 24.76 -29.17
N THR A 264 -13.84 24.36 -29.35
CA THR A 264 -13.39 22.97 -29.19
C THR A 264 -12.63 22.87 -27.88
N THR A 265 -13.13 22.10 -26.92
CA THR A 265 -12.44 21.85 -25.64
C THR A 265 -12.89 20.53 -25.01
N GLY A 266 -12.33 20.14 -23.86
CA GLY A 266 -12.54 18.82 -23.25
C GLY A 266 -11.66 17.72 -23.84
N SER A 267 -10.70 18.09 -24.71
CA SER A 267 -9.75 17.20 -25.37
C SER A 267 -8.30 17.66 -25.14
N LEU A 268 -7.34 17.16 -25.93
CA LEU A 268 -5.96 17.64 -25.90
C LEU A 268 -5.73 18.90 -26.75
N ASN A 269 -6.62 19.20 -27.69
CA ASN A 269 -6.50 20.35 -28.57
C ASN A 269 -7.72 21.25 -28.43
N HIS A 270 -7.46 22.54 -28.33
CA HIS A 270 -8.49 23.54 -28.09
C HIS A 270 -8.39 24.62 -29.15
N SER A 271 -9.52 24.98 -29.74
CA SER A 271 -9.56 26.01 -30.78
C SER A 271 -10.85 26.82 -30.71
N THR A 272 -10.77 28.10 -31.02
CA THR A 272 -11.95 28.96 -31.19
C THR A 272 -11.67 30.02 -32.24
N ASN A 273 -12.66 30.34 -33.05
CA ASN A 273 -12.55 31.39 -34.07
C ASN A 273 -12.76 32.77 -33.42
N ILE A 274 -11.84 33.68 -33.66
CA ILE A 274 -11.89 35.08 -33.26
C ILE A 274 -12.20 35.91 -34.51
N THR A 275 -13.20 36.78 -34.42
CA THR A 275 -13.62 37.69 -35.49
C THR A 275 -13.39 39.14 -35.10
N GLY A 276 -13.60 40.08 -36.04
CA GLY A 276 -13.46 41.52 -35.77
C GLY A 276 -12.01 41.99 -35.74
N LEU A 277 -11.12 41.26 -36.41
CA LEU A 277 -9.71 41.63 -36.53
C LEU A 277 -9.54 42.76 -37.55
N SER A 278 -8.68 43.73 -37.24
CA SER A 278 -8.46 44.92 -38.05
C SER A 278 -6.98 45.07 -38.40
N ASN A 279 -6.70 45.55 -39.62
CA ASN A 279 -5.33 45.81 -40.08
C ASN A 279 -4.62 46.81 -39.16
N GLY A 280 -3.34 46.57 -38.86
CA GLY A 280 -2.52 47.41 -38.00
C GLY A 280 -2.74 47.21 -36.49
N SER A 281 -3.71 46.37 -36.08
CA SER A 281 -4.00 46.10 -34.67
C SER A 281 -3.24 44.88 -34.13
N SER A 282 -2.95 44.91 -32.83
CA SER A 282 -2.37 43.78 -32.08
C SER A 282 -3.38 43.22 -31.09
N TYR A 283 -3.37 41.90 -30.90
CA TYR A 283 -4.31 41.15 -30.07
C TYR A 283 -3.56 40.23 -29.12
N THR A 284 -3.97 40.19 -27.86
CA THR A 284 -3.40 39.32 -26.83
C THR A 284 -4.51 38.63 -26.05
N TYR A 285 -4.38 37.32 -25.87
CA TYR A 285 -5.32 36.46 -25.16
C TYR A 285 -4.60 35.66 -24.07
N TYR A 286 -5.23 35.58 -22.90
CA TYR A 286 -4.75 34.86 -21.73
C TYR A 286 -5.58 33.61 -21.54
N VAL A 287 -4.93 32.46 -21.50
CA VAL A 287 -5.60 31.14 -21.53
C VAL A 287 -5.36 30.39 -20.23
N ARG A 288 -6.43 29.81 -19.69
CA ARG A 288 -6.39 28.82 -18.61
C ARG A 288 -7.20 27.59 -18.95
N CYS A 289 -6.71 26.43 -18.57
CA CYS A 289 -7.32 25.14 -18.77
C CYS A 289 -7.47 24.41 -17.45
N ASN A 290 -8.63 23.81 -17.26
CA ASN A 290 -9.03 23.06 -16.08
C ASN A 290 -9.23 21.59 -16.45
N ASP A 291 -8.63 20.68 -15.71
CA ASP A 291 -8.83 19.25 -15.98
C ASP A 291 -10.19 18.73 -15.48
N THR A 292 -10.46 17.45 -15.76
CA THR A 292 -11.69 16.77 -15.34
C THR A 292 -11.82 16.58 -13.83
N THR A 293 -10.74 16.86 -13.07
CA THR A 293 -10.70 16.84 -11.60
C THR A 293 -10.75 18.24 -11.00
N ASN A 294 -11.05 19.26 -11.82
CA ASN A 294 -11.19 20.65 -11.42
C ASN A 294 -9.88 21.32 -10.96
N ASN A 295 -8.73 20.85 -11.46
CA ASN A 295 -7.43 21.50 -11.28
C ASN A 295 -7.07 22.37 -12.50
N ALA A 296 -7.00 23.70 -12.30
CA ALA A 296 -6.62 24.65 -13.34
C ALA A 296 -5.15 25.11 -13.22
N ASN A 297 -4.52 25.47 -14.36
CA ASN A 297 -3.19 26.07 -14.33
C ASN A 297 -3.19 27.43 -13.62
N ALA A 298 -2.16 27.67 -12.81
CA ALA A 298 -2.05 28.85 -11.96
C ALA A 298 -1.69 30.13 -12.74
N ASN A 299 -0.83 29.99 -13.76
CA ASN A 299 -0.31 31.10 -14.58
C ASN A 299 -0.97 31.12 -15.95
N ASP A 300 -1.19 32.30 -16.52
CA ASP A 300 -1.77 32.43 -17.85
C ASP A 300 -0.81 31.94 -18.93
N TYR A 301 -1.35 31.23 -19.92
CA TYR A 301 -0.66 31.03 -21.20
C TYR A 301 -1.05 32.16 -22.15
N ILE A 302 -0.07 32.78 -22.81
CA ILE A 302 -0.28 33.97 -23.63
C ILE A 302 -0.27 33.60 -25.11
N ILE A 303 -1.34 33.94 -25.82
CA ILE A 303 -1.40 33.91 -27.29
C ILE A 303 -1.42 35.35 -27.77
N SER A 304 -0.43 35.77 -28.56
CA SER A 304 -0.30 37.16 -29.03
C SER A 304 0.12 37.22 -30.49
N PHE A 305 -0.56 38.07 -31.26
CA PHE A 305 -0.33 38.28 -32.69
C PHE A 305 -0.82 39.65 -33.14
N SER A 306 -0.46 40.08 -34.35
CA SER A 306 -0.91 41.32 -34.98
C SER A 306 -1.35 41.11 -36.42
N ILE A 307 -2.13 42.04 -36.98
CA ILE A 307 -2.52 42.04 -38.39
C ILE A 307 -1.70 43.11 -39.12
N ALA A 308 -1.05 42.75 -40.23
CA ALA A 308 -0.27 43.70 -41.02
C ALA A 308 -1.12 44.86 -41.53
N SER A 309 -0.53 46.06 -41.60
CA SER A 309 -1.13 47.20 -42.28
C SER A 309 -1.15 46.95 -43.80
N PRO A 310 -2.17 47.44 -44.52
CA PRO A 310 -2.18 47.34 -45.98
C PRO A 310 -0.97 48.06 -46.55
N SER A 311 -0.25 47.40 -47.47
CA SER A 311 0.86 48.03 -48.19
C SER A 311 0.35 49.23 -48.98
N PRO A 312 1.07 50.37 -49.01
CA PRO A 312 0.73 51.47 -49.91
C PRO A 312 0.75 50.96 -51.36
N SER A 313 -0.27 51.32 -52.14
CA SER A 313 -0.41 50.95 -53.55
C SER A 313 0.79 51.48 -54.36
N PRO A 314 1.38 50.69 -55.28
CA PRO A 314 2.44 51.20 -56.14
C PRO A 314 1.89 52.30 -57.05
N SER A 315 2.66 53.38 -57.17
CA SER A 315 2.41 54.52 -58.06
C SER A 315 2.41 54.07 -59.53
N PRO A 316 1.52 54.59 -60.40
CA PRO A 316 1.40 54.12 -61.78
C PRO A 316 2.67 54.44 -62.60
N SER A 317 3.24 53.42 -63.23
CA SER A 317 4.34 53.53 -64.19
C SER A 317 3.78 53.83 -65.60
N PRO A 318 4.42 54.69 -66.42
CA PRO A 318 3.88 55.11 -67.71
C PRO A 318 4.06 54.07 -68.82
N SER A 319 3.04 54.01 -69.70
CA SER A 319 2.87 53.15 -70.87
C SER A 319 3.84 53.44 -72.02
N PRO A 320 4.17 52.43 -72.86
CA PRO A 320 4.05 52.65 -74.31
C PRO A 320 3.47 51.49 -75.14
N SER A 321 2.48 51.87 -75.95
CA SER A 321 2.21 51.64 -77.39
C SER A 321 2.05 50.23 -78.04
N PRO A 322 1.16 50.07 -79.06
CA PRO A 322 0.69 48.78 -79.61
C PRO A 322 1.23 48.44 -81.02
N SER A 323 1.27 47.15 -81.39
CA SER A 323 1.21 46.66 -82.80
C SER A 323 1.13 45.10 -82.90
N PRO A 324 0.80 44.49 -84.06
CA PRO A 324 -0.44 43.72 -84.22
C PRO A 324 -0.26 42.22 -84.57
N SER A 325 -1.38 41.49 -84.46
CA SER A 325 -1.66 40.12 -84.98
C SER A 325 -2.03 40.20 -86.49
N PRO A 326 -2.23 39.12 -87.32
CA PRO A 326 -2.37 37.67 -87.03
C PRO A 326 -1.82 36.67 -88.10
N SER A 327 -2.14 35.36 -87.91
CA SER A 327 -2.46 34.29 -88.92
C SER A 327 -1.47 33.10 -89.07
N PRO A 328 -1.83 31.92 -89.68
CA PRO A 328 -2.63 30.82 -89.09
C PRO A 328 -2.07 29.36 -89.32
N SER A 329 -2.71 28.36 -88.68
CA SER A 329 -2.81 26.91 -89.05
C SER A 329 -1.59 25.98 -88.88
N PRO A 330 -1.70 24.62 -88.91
CA PRO A 330 -2.85 23.71 -88.86
C PRO A 330 -2.75 22.56 -87.79
N SER A 331 -3.87 21.86 -87.58
CA SER A 331 -3.99 20.57 -86.89
C SER A 331 -3.47 19.40 -87.76
N PRO A 332 -2.85 18.36 -87.18
CA PRO A 332 -3.35 17.01 -87.47
C PRO A 332 -3.27 15.96 -86.33
N SER A 333 -4.35 15.17 -86.27
CA SER A 333 -4.42 13.69 -86.13
C SER A 333 -4.23 12.97 -84.77
N PRO A 334 -4.97 11.87 -84.52
CA PRO A 334 -5.08 11.21 -83.22
C PRO A 334 -3.99 10.15 -83.02
N SER A 335 -3.48 10.06 -81.78
CA SER A 335 -2.52 9.05 -81.36
C SER A 335 -3.25 7.90 -80.62
N PRO A 336 -2.88 6.63 -80.84
CA PRO A 336 -3.57 5.49 -80.27
C PRO A 336 -3.31 5.37 -78.77
N SER A 337 -4.36 5.00 -78.05
CA SER A 337 -4.38 4.74 -76.61
C SER A 337 -3.40 3.62 -76.22
N PRO A 338 -2.46 3.85 -75.28
CA PRO A 338 -1.69 2.75 -74.69
C PRO A 338 -2.56 1.94 -73.72
N SER A 339 -2.45 0.63 -73.90
CA SER A 339 -2.97 -0.46 -73.08
C SER A 339 -2.84 -0.22 -71.56
N PRO A 340 -3.78 -0.70 -70.71
CA PRO A 340 -3.67 -0.58 -69.26
C PRO A 340 -2.37 -1.19 -68.75
N SER A 341 -1.55 -0.35 -68.12
CA SER A 341 -0.35 -0.77 -67.40
C SER A 341 -0.74 -1.72 -66.27
N PRO A 342 -0.03 -2.85 -66.06
CA PRO A 342 -0.29 -3.71 -64.93
C PRO A 342 -0.07 -2.92 -63.63
N SER A 343 -1.09 -2.98 -62.78
CA SER A 343 -1.09 -2.38 -61.45
C SER A 343 0.24 -2.63 -60.73
N PRO A 344 0.86 -1.61 -60.10
CA PRO A 344 2.11 -1.79 -59.38
C PRO A 344 1.94 -2.90 -58.34
N SER A 345 2.81 -3.91 -58.43
CA SER A 345 2.97 -4.92 -57.39
C SER A 345 3.14 -4.20 -56.05
N PRO A 346 2.43 -4.62 -54.97
CA PRO A 346 2.47 -3.93 -53.70
C PRO A 346 3.93 -3.84 -53.23
N SER A 347 4.40 -2.61 -53.07
CA SER A 347 5.67 -2.32 -52.40
C SER A 347 5.72 -3.11 -51.09
N PRO A 348 6.85 -3.79 -50.76
CA PRO A 348 6.94 -4.56 -49.53
C PRO A 348 6.63 -3.64 -48.36
N SER A 349 5.58 -3.99 -47.60
CA SER A 349 5.17 -3.24 -46.41
C SER A 349 6.37 -3.09 -45.48
N PRO A 350 6.66 -1.88 -44.96
CA PRO A 350 7.85 -1.64 -44.14
C PRO A 350 7.88 -2.60 -42.95
N THR A 351 9.05 -3.15 -42.65
CA THR A 351 9.24 -4.03 -41.49
C THR A 351 8.95 -3.25 -40.20
N PRO A 352 8.01 -3.69 -39.34
CA PRO A 352 7.69 -2.98 -38.11
C PRO A 352 8.91 -2.76 -37.21
N THR A 353 9.12 -1.53 -36.78
CA THR A 353 10.23 -1.13 -35.90
C THR A 353 9.76 -1.00 -34.45
N ASN A 354 10.70 -0.74 -33.53
CA ASN A 354 10.40 -0.50 -32.11
C ASN A 354 9.33 0.61 -31.94
N GLY A 355 8.34 0.39 -31.08
CA GLY A 355 7.18 1.26 -30.84
C GLY A 355 6.05 1.14 -31.88
N THR A 356 6.19 0.31 -32.91
CA THR A 356 5.15 0.13 -33.93
C THR A 356 4.02 -0.74 -33.41
N LEU A 357 2.79 -0.33 -33.69
CA LEU A 357 1.58 -1.12 -33.43
C LEU A 357 1.24 -1.96 -34.65
N VAL A 358 1.00 -3.25 -34.43
CA VAL A 358 0.72 -4.20 -35.49
C VAL A 358 -0.52 -5.03 -35.18
N ARG A 359 -1.23 -5.44 -36.22
CA ARG A 359 -2.34 -6.40 -36.11
C ARG A 359 -2.40 -7.32 -37.32
N ILE A 360 -2.99 -8.50 -37.13
CA ILE A 360 -3.34 -9.39 -38.23
C ILE A 360 -4.71 -8.97 -38.78
N VAL A 361 -4.85 -8.92 -40.10
CA VAL A 361 -6.14 -8.58 -40.74
C VAL A 361 -7.19 -9.62 -40.33
N GLY A 362 -8.30 -9.17 -39.74
CA GLY A 362 -9.37 -10.04 -39.22
C GLY A 362 -9.17 -10.53 -37.78
N ASP A 363 -8.02 -10.26 -37.15
CA ASP A 363 -7.80 -10.50 -35.71
C ASP A 363 -8.13 -9.24 -34.91
N GLN A 364 -8.71 -9.42 -33.72
CA GLN A 364 -9.00 -8.35 -32.77
C GLN A 364 -7.78 -7.96 -31.93
N LYS A 365 -6.74 -8.80 -31.88
CA LYS A 365 -5.53 -8.54 -31.09
C LYS A 365 -4.63 -7.51 -31.78
N VAL A 366 -4.27 -6.48 -31.02
CA VAL A 366 -3.23 -5.51 -31.38
C VAL A 366 -1.98 -5.82 -30.55
N TYR A 367 -0.83 -5.78 -31.19
CA TYR A 367 0.47 -5.96 -30.54
C TYR A 367 1.31 -4.70 -30.69
N GLU A 368 2.09 -4.39 -29.67
CA GLU A 368 3.17 -3.41 -29.72
C GLU A 368 4.49 -4.14 -29.91
N ILE A 369 5.33 -3.66 -30.82
CA ILE A 369 6.68 -4.17 -31.00
C ILE A 369 7.62 -3.38 -30.10
N ILE A 370 8.22 -4.04 -29.11
CA ILE A 370 9.18 -3.44 -28.17
C ILE A 370 10.45 -4.27 -28.18
N ASN A 371 11.61 -3.66 -28.45
CA ASN A 371 12.92 -4.33 -28.47
C ASN A 371 12.94 -5.60 -29.33
N ASN A 372 12.34 -5.54 -30.53
CA ASN A 372 12.19 -6.68 -31.46
C ASN A 372 11.39 -7.87 -30.90
N GLN A 373 10.59 -7.63 -29.86
CA GLN A 373 9.62 -8.56 -29.30
C GLN A 373 8.21 -7.99 -29.42
N LYS A 374 7.19 -8.86 -29.35
CA LYS A 374 5.79 -8.46 -29.37
C LYS A 374 5.16 -8.59 -27.99
N ILE A 375 4.35 -7.61 -27.63
CA ILE A 375 3.46 -7.67 -26.47
C ILE A 375 2.03 -7.36 -26.89
N TRP A 376 1.08 -8.13 -26.36
CA TRP A 376 -0.33 -7.92 -26.64
C TRP A 376 -0.86 -6.70 -25.88
N ILE A 377 -1.78 -5.95 -26.48
CA ILE A 377 -2.51 -4.89 -25.80
C ILE A 377 -3.89 -5.46 -25.43
N PRO A 378 -4.16 -5.76 -24.14
CA PRO A 378 -5.30 -6.60 -23.77
C PRO A 378 -6.66 -5.96 -24.02
N THR A 379 -6.74 -4.63 -23.86
CA THR A 379 -8.02 -3.92 -23.92
C THR A 379 -7.89 -2.58 -24.64
N ILE A 380 -9.04 -2.08 -25.12
CA ILE A 380 -9.12 -0.77 -25.77
C ILE A 380 -8.80 0.37 -24.79
N GLU A 381 -9.09 0.20 -23.50
CA GLU A 381 -8.76 1.19 -22.47
C GLU A 381 -7.25 1.37 -22.35
N VAL A 382 -6.49 0.27 -22.41
CA VAL A 382 -5.01 0.33 -22.41
C VAL A 382 -4.49 0.98 -23.69
N PHE A 383 -5.08 0.61 -24.83
CA PHE A 383 -4.75 1.21 -26.12
C PHE A 383 -4.91 2.75 -26.07
N ASN A 384 -6.07 3.22 -25.60
CA ASN A 384 -6.37 4.64 -25.48
C ASN A 384 -5.51 5.33 -24.41
N ALA A 385 -5.30 4.69 -23.25
CA ALA A 385 -4.50 5.24 -22.15
C ALA A 385 -3.02 5.45 -22.53
N ARG A 386 -2.52 4.65 -23.48
CA ARG A 386 -1.18 4.83 -24.05
C ARG A 386 -1.10 5.85 -25.19
N GLY A 387 -2.22 6.50 -25.53
CA GLY A 387 -2.29 7.48 -26.61
C GLY A 387 -2.17 6.85 -28.00
N PHE A 388 -2.39 5.54 -28.12
CA PHE A 388 -2.34 4.86 -29.40
C PHE A 388 -3.54 5.21 -30.27
N SER A 389 -3.32 5.24 -31.58
CA SER A 389 -4.35 5.57 -32.56
C SER A 389 -4.57 4.41 -33.53
N TRP A 390 -5.82 4.11 -33.85
CA TRP A 390 -6.16 3.04 -34.80
C TRP A 390 -5.55 3.29 -36.18
N ASN A 391 -5.33 4.55 -36.55
CA ASN A 391 -4.75 4.94 -37.84
C ASN A 391 -3.25 4.66 -37.93
N THR A 392 -2.57 4.42 -36.80
CA THR A 392 -1.13 4.12 -36.77
C THR A 392 -0.83 2.63 -36.74
N ILE A 393 -1.86 1.77 -36.72
CA ILE A 393 -1.67 0.31 -36.67
C ILE A 393 -1.35 -0.22 -38.06
N GLN A 394 -0.19 -0.88 -38.18
CA GLN A 394 0.20 -1.58 -39.40
C GLN A 394 -0.47 -2.95 -39.47
N SER A 395 -1.04 -3.27 -40.62
CA SER A 395 -1.59 -4.60 -40.88
C SER A 395 -0.48 -5.51 -41.39
N ILE A 396 -0.25 -6.65 -40.71
CA ILE A 396 0.79 -7.62 -41.05
C ILE A 396 0.23 -9.04 -41.12
N THR A 397 0.96 -9.95 -41.75
CA THR A 397 0.62 -11.38 -41.79
C THR A 397 1.02 -12.10 -40.50
N SER A 398 0.43 -13.27 -40.24
CA SER A 398 0.82 -14.13 -39.12
C SER A 398 2.29 -14.54 -39.19
N THR A 399 2.80 -14.83 -40.40
CA THR A 399 4.21 -15.15 -40.64
C THR A 399 5.14 -14.01 -40.23
N GLN A 400 4.80 -12.76 -40.56
CA GLN A 400 5.56 -11.58 -40.13
C GLN A 400 5.49 -11.37 -38.62
N LEU A 401 4.30 -11.49 -38.00
CA LEU A 401 4.16 -11.34 -36.55
C LEU A 401 4.94 -12.42 -35.77
N ASN A 402 5.08 -13.63 -36.33
CA ASN A 402 5.79 -14.74 -35.72
C ASN A 402 7.32 -14.58 -35.72
N GLN A 403 7.87 -13.60 -36.46
CA GLN A 403 9.29 -13.24 -36.39
C GLN A 403 9.64 -12.55 -35.06
N TYR A 404 8.67 -11.89 -34.43
CA TYR A 404 8.86 -11.23 -33.14
C TYR A 404 8.56 -12.21 -32.00
N SER A 405 9.58 -12.49 -31.19
CA SER A 405 9.41 -13.30 -29.99
C SER A 405 8.48 -12.60 -29.00
N ARG A 406 7.73 -13.35 -28.20
CA ARG A 406 6.79 -12.76 -27.23
C ARG A 406 7.54 -12.22 -26.02
N ILE A 407 7.17 -11.04 -25.54
CA ILE A 407 7.60 -10.55 -24.23
C ILE A 407 7.07 -11.50 -23.16
N LYS A 408 8.00 -12.04 -22.36
CA LYS A 408 7.70 -13.00 -21.28
C LYS A 408 7.66 -12.36 -19.91
N LEU A 409 8.36 -11.23 -19.70
CA LEU A 409 8.52 -10.61 -18.40
C LEU A 409 8.12 -9.14 -18.48
N MET A 410 7.29 -8.72 -17.54
CA MET A 410 6.89 -7.31 -17.42
C MET A 410 6.78 -6.91 -15.96
N ARG A 411 6.97 -5.62 -15.69
CA ARG A 411 6.61 -5.00 -14.42
C ARG A 411 5.89 -3.68 -14.66
N ALA A 412 5.08 -3.27 -13.69
CA ALA A 412 4.49 -1.95 -13.73
C ALA A 412 5.51 -0.90 -13.28
N THR A 413 5.36 0.33 -13.79
CA THR A 413 6.17 1.48 -13.37
C THR A 413 5.94 1.70 -11.87
N ASN A 414 7.03 1.74 -11.09
CA ASN A 414 7.02 1.87 -9.63
C ASN A 414 6.37 0.71 -8.86
N ASP A 415 6.18 -0.46 -9.50
CA ASP A 415 5.77 -1.70 -8.84
C ASP A 415 6.98 -2.64 -8.72
N PRO A 416 7.37 -3.09 -7.51
CA PRO A 416 8.45 -4.05 -7.35
C PRO A 416 8.10 -5.45 -7.89
N LYS A 417 6.81 -5.75 -8.13
CA LYS A 417 6.38 -7.06 -8.63
C LYS A 417 6.75 -7.26 -10.09
N VAL A 418 7.36 -8.41 -10.36
CA VAL A 418 7.61 -8.89 -11.72
C VAL A 418 6.58 -9.95 -12.07
N TYR A 419 6.08 -9.87 -13.30
CA TYR A 419 5.08 -10.79 -13.80
C TYR A 419 5.61 -11.54 -15.02
N TYR A 420 5.39 -12.85 -15.03
CA TYR A 420 5.49 -13.68 -16.22
C TYR A 420 4.20 -13.55 -17.04
N VAL A 421 4.31 -13.28 -18.34
CA VAL A 421 3.18 -13.29 -19.27
C VAL A 421 3.06 -14.71 -19.84
N THR A 422 1.90 -15.34 -19.73
CA THR A 422 1.64 -16.69 -20.25
C THR A 422 1.36 -16.65 -21.76
N GLU A 423 1.43 -17.80 -22.42
CA GLU A 423 1.07 -17.92 -23.84
C GLU A 423 -0.40 -17.58 -24.11
N SER A 424 -1.26 -17.82 -23.12
CA SER A 424 -2.69 -17.51 -23.17
C SER A 424 -3.03 -16.04 -22.88
N GLY A 425 -2.01 -15.17 -22.78
CA GLY A 425 -2.17 -13.73 -22.56
C GLY A 425 -2.57 -13.36 -21.14
N MET A 426 -2.15 -14.15 -20.15
CA MET A 426 -2.40 -13.87 -18.73
C MET A 426 -1.10 -13.44 -18.06
N LYS A 427 -1.19 -12.82 -16.88
CA LYS A 427 -0.01 -12.54 -16.06
C LYS A 427 0.05 -13.46 -14.85
N ARG A 428 1.24 -13.89 -14.47
CA ARG A 428 1.50 -14.63 -13.24
C ARG A 428 2.57 -13.90 -12.44
N HIS A 429 2.29 -13.61 -11.18
CA HIS A 429 3.26 -12.96 -10.31
C HIS A 429 4.44 -13.90 -10.03
N ILE A 430 5.66 -13.40 -10.16
CA ILE A 430 6.88 -14.09 -9.77
C ILE A 430 7.15 -13.72 -8.30
N PRO A 431 7.01 -14.65 -7.35
CA PRO A 431 6.85 -14.31 -5.94
C PRO A 431 8.13 -13.81 -5.26
N ASN A 432 9.30 -14.23 -5.75
CA ASN A 432 10.59 -13.81 -5.20
C ASN A 432 11.71 -13.96 -6.24
N ILE A 433 12.91 -13.51 -5.87
CA ILE A 433 14.10 -13.53 -6.73
C ILE A 433 14.60 -14.95 -7.03
N GLU A 434 14.39 -15.91 -6.12
CA GLU A 434 14.79 -17.30 -6.33
C GLU A 434 13.98 -17.95 -7.46
N VAL A 435 12.65 -17.77 -7.43
CA VAL A 435 11.78 -18.20 -8.52
C VAL A 435 12.13 -17.47 -9.81
N PHE A 436 12.38 -16.15 -9.77
CA PHE A 436 12.81 -15.39 -10.94
C PHE A 436 14.07 -16.02 -11.60
N ASN A 437 15.11 -16.27 -10.80
CA ASN A 437 16.38 -16.83 -11.27
C ASN A 437 16.26 -18.28 -11.75
N SER A 438 15.35 -19.08 -11.16
CA SER A 438 15.16 -20.49 -11.51
C SER A 438 14.71 -20.74 -12.96
N TYR A 439 14.18 -19.71 -13.63
CA TYR A 439 13.83 -19.75 -15.06
C TYR A 439 14.96 -19.25 -15.97
N GLY A 440 16.12 -18.88 -15.41
CA GLY A 440 17.21 -18.24 -16.15
C GLY A 440 16.87 -16.84 -16.64
N ASN A 441 15.86 -16.19 -16.04
CA ASN A 441 15.44 -14.86 -16.41
C ASN A 441 16.51 -13.82 -16.05
N LYS A 442 16.57 -12.75 -16.82
CA LYS A 442 17.45 -11.62 -16.55
C LYS A 442 16.64 -10.34 -16.40
N TRP A 443 17.13 -9.42 -15.56
CA TRP A 443 16.47 -8.13 -15.34
C TRP A 443 16.41 -7.26 -16.60
N GLU A 444 17.36 -7.44 -17.53
CA GLU A 444 17.37 -6.77 -18.84
C GLU A 444 16.19 -7.16 -19.74
N ASP A 445 15.63 -8.36 -19.53
CA ASP A 445 14.47 -8.86 -20.28
C ASP A 445 13.13 -8.38 -19.70
N VAL A 446 13.15 -7.71 -18.53
CA VAL A 446 11.94 -7.24 -17.85
C VAL A 446 11.53 -5.89 -18.42
N ILE A 447 10.42 -5.87 -19.15
CA ILE A 447 9.92 -4.61 -19.71
C ILE A 447 9.12 -3.82 -18.67
N VAL A 448 9.29 -2.51 -18.66
CA VAL A 448 8.55 -1.62 -17.75
C VAL A 448 7.39 -1.00 -18.51
N LEU A 449 6.19 -1.18 -17.99
CA LEU A 449 4.95 -0.67 -18.57
C LEU A 449 4.20 0.22 -17.58
N PRO A 450 3.27 1.06 -18.05
CA PRO A 450 2.30 1.70 -17.16
C PRO A 450 1.54 0.65 -16.34
N LEU A 451 1.15 1.00 -15.11
CA LEU A 451 0.39 0.10 -14.24
C LEU A 451 -0.91 -0.36 -14.91
N THR A 452 -1.59 0.52 -15.65
CA THR A 452 -2.82 0.24 -16.40
C THR A 452 -2.65 -0.89 -17.43
N ASN A 453 -1.51 -0.95 -18.11
CA ASN A 453 -1.18 -2.04 -19.02
C ASN A 453 -1.08 -3.35 -18.26
N VAL A 454 -0.24 -3.40 -17.22
CA VAL A 454 0.00 -4.63 -16.45
C VAL A 454 -1.27 -5.08 -15.73
N SER A 455 -2.09 -4.16 -15.20
CA SER A 455 -3.35 -4.48 -14.51
C SER A 455 -4.42 -5.05 -15.44
N SER A 456 -4.40 -4.72 -16.73
CA SER A 456 -5.38 -5.21 -17.72
C SER A 456 -5.20 -6.70 -18.09
N TYR A 457 -4.03 -7.26 -17.85
CA TYR A 457 -3.80 -8.69 -18.06
C TYR A 457 -4.52 -9.49 -16.97
N PRO A 458 -5.35 -10.49 -17.35
CA PRO A 458 -5.99 -11.37 -16.37
C PRO A 458 -4.96 -12.18 -15.60
N ASP A 459 -5.20 -12.44 -14.31
CA ASP A 459 -4.32 -13.23 -13.48
C ASP A 459 -4.39 -14.72 -13.81
N ASN A 460 -3.24 -15.33 -14.06
CA ASN A 460 -3.10 -16.76 -14.20
C ASN A 460 -3.10 -17.42 -12.81
N ILE A 461 -4.23 -18.05 -12.47
CA ILE A 461 -4.42 -18.76 -11.20
C ILE A 461 -4.36 -20.28 -11.36
N LEU A 462 -4.11 -20.80 -12.56
CA LEU A 462 -4.07 -22.24 -12.85
C LEU A 462 -2.67 -22.60 -13.36
N ILE A 463 -2.00 -23.49 -12.65
CA ILE A 463 -0.62 -23.90 -12.95
C ILE A 463 -0.45 -25.42 -12.96
N LYS A 464 0.60 -25.89 -13.65
CA LYS A 464 1.06 -27.28 -13.60
C LYS A 464 2.57 -27.36 -13.75
N LEU A 465 3.18 -28.44 -13.24
CA LEU A 465 4.54 -28.79 -13.64
C LEU A 465 4.50 -29.40 -15.05
N GLU A 466 5.44 -29.09 -15.93
CA GLU A 466 5.42 -29.64 -17.30
C GLU A 466 5.46 -31.18 -17.33
N SER A 467 6.23 -31.77 -16.42
CA SER A 467 6.38 -33.22 -16.27
C SER A 467 5.27 -33.90 -15.47
N ASP A 468 4.29 -33.15 -14.93
CA ASP A 468 3.22 -33.69 -14.07
C ASP A 468 1.83 -33.38 -14.68
N PRO A 469 0.92 -34.36 -14.77
CA PRO A 469 -0.47 -34.10 -15.16
C PRO A 469 -1.26 -33.30 -14.12
N LYS A 470 -0.82 -33.18 -12.87
CA LYS A 470 -1.56 -32.46 -11.81
C LYS A 470 -1.69 -30.98 -12.11
N VAL A 471 -2.93 -30.50 -12.00
CA VAL A 471 -3.27 -29.08 -12.12
C VAL A 471 -3.56 -28.51 -10.74
N TYR A 472 -2.98 -27.35 -10.45
CA TYR A 472 -3.17 -26.65 -9.19
C TYR A 472 -3.84 -25.29 -9.43
N LYS A 473 -4.78 -24.93 -8.54
CA LYS A 473 -5.29 -23.57 -8.41
C LYS A 473 -4.45 -22.81 -7.39
N LEU A 474 -3.97 -21.63 -7.75
CA LEU A 474 -3.38 -20.68 -6.82
C LEU A 474 -4.48 -19.85 -6.15
N GLU A 475 -4.57 -19.93 -4.84
CA GLU A 475 -5.59 -19.21 -4.06
C GLU A 475 -5.06 -18.94 -2.65
N ASN A 476 -5.19 -17.69 -2.17
CA ASN A 476 -4.74 -17.26 -0.85
C ASN A 476 -3.27 -17.62 -0.55
N GLY A 477 -2.40 -17.53 -1.57
CA GLY A 477 -0.98 -17.87 -1.45
C GLY A 477 -0.66 -19.37 -1.44
N GLN A 478 -1.65 -20.24 -1.59
CA GLN A 478 -1.47 -21.70 -1.58
C GLN A 478 -1.71 -22.32 -2.97
N LYS A 479 -1.09 -23.48 -3.22
CA LYS A 479 -1.42 -24.35 -4.35
C LYS A 479 -2.43 -25.41 -3.90
N ARG A 480 -3.60 -25.43 -4.53
CA ARG A 480 -4.68 -26.39 -4.25
C ARG A 480 -4.81 -27.35 -5.42
N TRP A 481 -4.60 -28.64 -5.18
CA TRP A 481 -4.68 -29.64 -6.23
C TRP A 481 -6.13 -29.81 -6.70
N ILE A 482 -6.38 -29.67 -8.00
CA ILE A 482 -7.65 -30.03 -8.63
C ILE A 482 -7.55 -31.50 -9.02
N GLN A 483 -8.26 -32.35 -8.28
CA GLN A 483 -8.03 -33.80 -8.34
C GLN A 483 -8.63 -34.44 -9.59
N THR A 484 -9.72 -33.89 -10.13
CA THR A 484 -10.47 -34.50 -11.24
C THR A 484 -10.81 -33.49 -12.34
N ALA A 485 -11.00 -33.99 -13.56
CA ALA A 485 -11.44 -33.16 -14.69
C ALA A 485 -12.89 -32.66 -14.47
N GLU A 486 -13.71 -33.44 -13.78
CA GLU A 486 -15.07 -33.09 -13.39
C GLU A 486 -15.06 -31.88 -12.45
N ALA A 487 -14.15 -31.85 -11.46
CA ALA A 487 -13.98 -30.70 -10.57
C ALA A 487 -13.59 -29.44 -11.37
N PHE A 488 -12.63 -29.60 -12.29
CA PHE A 488 -12.17 -28.51 -13.16
C PHE A 488 -13.31 -27.93 -14.00
N ASN A 489 -14.09 -28.79 -14.66
CA ASN A 489 -15.21 -28.41 -15.51
C ASN A 489 -16.37 -27.82 -14.69
N ARG A 490 -16.68 -28.38 -13.51
CA ARG A 490 -17.73 -27.88 -12.60
C ARG A 490 -17.44 -26.45 -12.13
N LEU A 491 -16.16 -26.14 -11.88
CA LEU A 491 -15.70 -24.79 -11.54
C LEU A 491 -15.60 -23.85 -12.75
N LYS A 492 -15.97 -24.32 -13.94
CA LYS A 492 -15.92 -23.57 -15.20
C LYS A 492 -14.52 -23.04 -15.53
N PHE A 493 -13.48 -23.75 -15.08
CA PHE A 493 -12.12 -23.42 -15.46
C PHE A 493 -11.87 -23.79 -16.93
N ASN A 494 -10.92 -23.10 -17.55
CA ASN A 494 -10.58 -23.28 -18.95
C ASN A 494 -9.20 -23.91 -19.08
N TRP A 495 -9.12 -25.09 -19.72
CA TRP A 495 -7.89 -25.86 -19.89
C TRP A 495 -6.79 -25.06 -20.60
N SER A 496 -7.15 -24.16 -21.52
CA SER A 496 -6.21 -23.27 -22.22
C SER A 496 -5.58 -22.18 -21.33
N LYS A 497 -6.09 -22.00 -20.11
CA LYS A 497 -5.62 -21.00 -19.14
C LYS A 497 -4.65 -21.59 -18.11
N ILE A 498 -4.34 -22.87 -18.19
CA ILE A 498 -3.31 -23.51 -17.36
C ILE A 498 -1.93 -23.09 -17.89
N ALA A 499 -1.05 -22.62 -17.01
CA ALA A 499 0.32 -22.26 -17.38
C ALA A 499 1.33 -23.23 -16.77
N PRO A 500 2.39 -23.61 -17.50
CA PRO A 500 3.48 -24.38 -16.92
C PRO A 500 4.27 -23.53 -15.90
N VAL A 501 4.76 -24.20 -14.87
CA VAL A 501 5.74 -23.70 -13.90
C VAL A 501 6.84 -24.73 -13.71
N ASN A 502 8.01 -24.31 -13.24
CA ASN A 502 9.06 -25.23 -12.80
C ASN A 502 8.84 -25.68 -11.34
N SER A 503 9.68 -26.60 -10.87
CA SER A 503 9.59 -27.16 -9.52
C SER A 503 9.84 -26.11 -8.42
N VAL A 504 10.74 -25.14 -8.65
CA VAL A 504 11.07 -24.08 -7.69
C VAL A 504 9.85 -23.20 -7.41
N GLU A 505 9.18 -22.74 -8.46
CA GLU A 505 7.96 -21.95 -8.31
C GLU A 505 6.83 -22.77 -7.70
N LEU A 506 6.63 -24.01 -8.16
CA LEU A 506 5.56 -24.84 -7.61
C LEU A 506 5.78 -25.09 -6.11
N ASN A 507 7.03 -25.26 -5.67
CA ASN A 507 7.37 -25.51 -4.27
C ASN A 507 7.31 -24.27 -3.37
N PHE A 508 7.43 -23.07 -3.94
CA PHE A 508 7.23 -21.82 -3.20
C PHE A 508 5.84 -21.75 -2.54
N TYR A 509 4.80 -22.22 -3.24
CA TYR A 509 3.43 -22.21 -2.71
C TYR A 509 3.19 -23.38 -1.76
N PRO A 510 2.74 -23.13 -0.50
CA PRO A 510 2.31 -24.18 0.41
C PRO A 510 1.12 -24.97 -0.15
N THR A 511 1.06 -26.25 0.17
CA THR A 511 -0.06 -27.12 -0.25
C THR A 511 -1.32 -26.79 0.55
N GLY A 512 -2.37 -26.36 -0.14
CA GLY A 512 -3.70 -26.14 0.43
C GLY A 512 -4.61 -27.37 0.29
N SER A 513 -5.86 -27.22 0.72
CA SER A 513 -6.85 -28.30 0.61
C SER A 513 -7.17 -28.65 -0.83
N ILE A 514 -7.38 -29.95 -1.08
CA ILE A 514 -7.71 -30.51 -2.39
C ILE A 514 -9.08 -29.99 -2.85
N ILE A 515 -9.21 -29.78 -4.16
CA ILE A 515 -10.44 -29.44 -4.85
C ILE A 515 -10.91 -30.71 -5.57
N ASN A 516 -11.94 -31.34 -5.01
CA ASN A 516 -12.69 -32.45 -5.62
C ASN A 516 -13.81 -31.93 -6.49
#